data_AF-A0A8S4RPW2-F1
#
_entry.id   AF-A0A8S4RPW2-F1
#
_cell.length_a   1.000
_cell.length_b   1.000
_cell.length_c   1.000
_cell.angle_alpha   90.00
_cell.angle_beta   90.00
_cell.angle_gamma   90.00
#
_symmetry.space_group_name_H-M   'P 1'
#
loop_
_entity.id
_entity.type
_entity.pdbx_description
1 polymer ?
#
loop_
_entity_poly.entity_id
_entity_poly.type
_entity_poly.pdbx_seq_one_letter_code
_entity_poly.pdbx_strand_id
1 'polypeptide(L)'
;MWGLFVLLAVGGASALRSSSAAIPPYVQARSAFTHSRLYLQQKVPHDRNSYGNSNTRNHLAMGIVVAVTAAIAKNSSEGGTEYDALSILDETVPQVWENYNEVSKGVNQILAEAHAKIQPITSLIDALCRTTDSVEMCNMQVNERVSNSDGYIKRRAKLLVALGRVSNLLTKREKELNHMAKGFTSIPYLLQQLEKPTFKNLLRELGDVYILLRKNDVGPF
;
A
#
# COMPACT_ATOMS: atom_id res chain seq x y z
N MET A 1 -20.62 9.57 7.55
CA MET A 1 -21.17 8.65 6.53
C MET A 1 -21.18 9.40 5.20
N TRP A 2 -20.37 8.97 4.23
CA TRP A 2 -20.34 9.47 2.86
C TRP A 2 -19.91 8.31 1.95
N GLY A 3 -20.52 8.13 0.78
CA GLY A 3 -20.21 6.98 -0.09
C GLY A 3 -20.83 7.06 -1.49
N LEU A 4 -20.32 6.18 -2.37
CA LEU A 4 -20.71 5.91 -3.77
C LEU A 4 -20.68 7.10 -4.78
N PHE A 5 -19.64 7.11 -5.64
CA PHE A 5 -19.74 7.01 -7.12
C PHE A 5 -18.42 6.36 -7.64
N VAL A 6 -18.27 5.48 -8.65
CA VAL A 6 -19.14 4.71 -9.58
C VAL A 6 -19.15 5.20 -11.05
N LEU A 7 -18.79 4.27 -11.98
CA LEU A 7 -18.62 4.40 -13.45
C LEU A 7 -17.37 5.22 -13.89
N LEU A 8 -16.68 4.98 -15.01
CA LEU A 8 -16.85 3.97 -16.09
C LEU A 8 -15.48 3.30 -16.47
N ALA A 9 -15.23 2.86 -17.72
CA ALA A 9 -14.26 1.79 -18.03
C ALA A 9 -13.29 1.99 -19.23
N VAL A 10 -12.34 1.05 -19.36
CA VAL A 10 -11.42 0.75 -20.50
C VAL A 10 -10.10 1.56 -20.57
N GLY A 11 -8.94 0.89 -20.77
CA GLY A 11 -7.72 1.59 -21.23
C GLY A 11 -6.31 1.03 -20.94
N GLY A 12 -5.92 -0.14 -21.47
CA GLY A 12 -4.56 -0.41 -22.00
C GLY A 12 -3.28 -0.52 -21.10
N ALA A 13 -2.39 -1.43 -21.51
CA ALA A 13 -0.93 -1.54 -21.23
C ALA A 13 -0.40 -1.47 -19.75
N SER A 14 0.11 -2.53 -19.12
CA SER A 14 1.25 -3.43 -19.45
C SER A 14 2.64 -2.94 -19.00
N ALA A 15 3.06 -3.32 -17.78
CA ALA A 15 4.46 -3.21 -17.31
C ALA A 15 4.92 -4.34 -16.34
N LEU A 16 4.10 -5.39 -16.12
CA LEU A 16 4.44 -6.50 -15.21
C LEU A 16 4.03 -7.91 -15.73
N ARG A 17 3.54 -8.02 -16.97
CA ARG A 17 3.31 -9.31 -17.62
C ARG A 17 4.56 -9.74 -18.39
N SER A 18 5.52 -10.37 -17.70
CA SER A 18 6.37 -11.34 -18.36
C SER A 18 5.52 -12.57 -18.75
N SER A 19 5.80 -13.19 -19.89
CA SER A 19 4.86 -14.10 -20.58
C SER A 19 5.23 -15.58 -20.56
N SER A 20 6.06 -16.02 -19.60
CA SER A 20 5.88 -17.34 -18.99
C SER A 20 5.07 -17.19 -17.71
N ALA A 21 4.48 -18.28 -17.19
CA ALA A 21 3.73 -18.27 -15.93
C ALA A 21 4.68 -18.17 -14.72
N ALA A 22 5.36 -17.02 -14.58
CA ALA A 22 6.30 -16.75 -13.52
C ALA A 22 5.63 -16.95 -12.14
N ILE A 23 6.16 -17.90 -11.38
CA ILE A 23 5.64 -18.33 -10.08
C ILE A 23 5.54 -17.09 -9.17
N PRO A 24 4.35 -16.77 -8.62
CA PRO A 24 4.19 -15.53 -7.87
C PRO A 24 5.11 -15.49 -6.64
N PRO A 25 5.80 -14.37 -6.37
CA PRO A 25 6.84 -14.29 -5.35
C PRO A 25 6.24 -14.10 -3.94
N TYR A 26 5.47 -15.08 -3.47
CA TYR A 26 4.71 -15.04 -2.22
C TYR A 26 5.59 -14.79 -0.99
N VAL A 27 6.74 -15.46 -0.90
CA VAL A 27 7.69 -15.31 0.22
C VAL A 27 8.29 -13.90 0.24
N GLN A 28 8.75 -13.40 -0.90
CA GLN A 28 9.32 -12.06 -1.03
C GLN A 28 8.25 -10.98 -0.79
N ALA A 29 7.01 -11.19 -1.28
CA ALA A 29 5.89 -10.29 -1.05
C ALA A 29 5.51 -10.18 0.44
N ARG A 30 5.49 -11.32 1.15
CA ARG A 30 5.29 -11.37 2.61
C ARG A 30 6.40 -10.64 3.37
N SER A 31 7.67 -10.86 3.00
CA SER A 31 8.82 -10.20 3.60
C SER A 31 8.75 -8.68 3.42
N ALA A 32 8.57 -8.22 2.16
CA ALA A 32 8.45 -6.81 1.83
C ALA A 32 7.28 -6.13 2.58
N PHE A 33 6.09 -6.74 2.61
CA PHE A 33 4.96 -6.19 3.37
C PHE A 33 5.22 -6.14 4.88
N THR A 34 5.89 -7.16 5.44
CA THR A 34 6.24 -7.17 6.87
C THR A 34 7.19 -6.01 7.21
N HIS A 35 8.23 -5.81 6.40
CA HIS A 35 9.17 -4.69 6.55
C HIS A 35 8.47 -3.33 6.39
N SER A 36 7.74 -3.12 5.28
CA SER A 36 7.03 -1.87 5.02
C SER A 36 5.97 -1.55 6.08
N ARG A 37 5.26 -2.55 6.61
CA ARG A 37 4.33 -2.37 7.73
C ARG A 37 5.06 -1.85 8.97
N LEU A 38 6.16 -2.49 9.37
CA LEU A 38 6.94 -2.08 10.53
C LEU A 38 7.55 -0.68 10.36
N TYR A 39 8.07 -0.37 9.17
CA TYR A 39 8.55 0.97 8.82
C TYR A 39 7.45 2.02 8.98
N LEU A 40 6.26 1.81 8.41
CA LEU A 40 5.14 2.74 8.52
C LEU A 40 4.66 2.91 9.97
N GLN A 41 4.55 1.81 10.74
CA GLN A 41 4.18 1.87 12.17
C GLN A 41 5.19 2.69 12.99
N GLN A 42 6.50 2.53 12.74
CA GLN A 42 7.54 3.34 13.38
C GLN A 42 7.54 4.82 12.96
N LYS A 43 6.96 5.16 11.80
CA LYS A 43 6.86 6.54 11.30
C LYS A 43 5.55 7.23 11.64
N VAL A 44 4.58 6.51 12.20
CA VAL A 44 3.21 6.98 12.46
C VAL A 44 2.83 6.68 13.92
N PRO A 45 3.40 7.43 14.89
CA PRO A 45 3.21 7.22 16.33
C PRO A 45 1.80 7.58 16.79
N HIS A 46 1.49 7.17 18.03
CA HIS A 46 0.18 7.34 18.64
C HIS A 46 0.11 8.53 19.63
N ASP A 47 1.26 9.14 19.95
CA ASP A 47 1.36 10.19 20.97
C ASP A 47 1.07 11.60 20.45
N ARG A 48 0.49 12.43 21.31
CA ARG A 48 -0.03 13.76 20.97
C ARG A 48 1.04 14.73 20.46
N ASN A 49 0.63 15.58 19.50
CA ASN A 49 1.44 16.60 18.86
C ASN A 49 2.13 17.55 19.87
N SER A 50 3.44 17.37 20.07
CA SER A 50 4.33 18.42 20.57
C SER A 50 5.14 18.98 19.40
N TYR A 51 4.65 20.06 18.77
CA TYR A 51 5.26 20.63 17.56
C TYR A 51 6.72 21.09 17.75
N GLY A 52 7.14 21.36 19.00
CA GLY A 52 8.56 21.61 19.32
C GLY A 52 9.46 20.40 19.09
N ASN A 53 8.96 19.18 19.27
CA ASN A 53 9.74 17.95 19.12
C ASN A 53 10.08 17.67 17.64
N SER A 54 11.36 17.44 17.35
CA SER A 54 11.84 17.05 16.02
C SER A 54 11.19 15.76 15.52
N ASN A 55 11.00 14.78 16.42
CA ASN A 55 10.33 13.52 16.06
C ASN A 55 8.89 13.77 15.61
N THR A 56 8.07 14.50 16.38
CA THR A 56 6.69 14.84 16.00
C THR A 56 6.63 15.52 14.63
N ARG A 57 7.57 16.42 14.31
CA ARG A 57 7.65 17.05 12.97
C ARG A 57 8.03 16.07 11.86
N ASN A 58 8.96 15.14 12.10
CA ASN A 58 9.28 14.05 11.16
C ASN A 58 8.05 13.16 10.89
N HIS A 59 7.29 12.86 11.94
CA HIS A 59 6.09 12.03 11.90
C HIS A 59 4.93 12.72 11.17
N LEU A 60 4.75 14.03 11.37
CA LEU A 60 3.82 14.86 10.62
C LEU A 60 4.17 14.90 9.11
N ALA A 61 5.44 15.13 8.78
CA ALA A 61 5.91 15.14 7.39
C ALA A 61 5.66 13.79 6.67
N MET A 62 5.89 12.67 7.35
CA MET A 62 5.53 11.35 6.83
C MET A 62 4.02 11.15 6.70
N GLY A 63 3.23 11.62 7.68
CA GLY A 63 1.76 11.55 7.62
C GLY A 63 1.17 12.29 6.43
N ILE A 64 1.70 13.47 6.10
CA ILE A 64 1.29 14.25 4.92
C ILE A 64 1.51 13.44 3.64
N VAL A 65 2.72 12.88 3.47
CA VAL A 65 3.04 12.07 2.28
C VAL A 65 2.17 10.82 2.21
N VAL A 66 1.92 10.12 3.32
CA VAL A 66 1.05 8.94 3.33
C VAL A 66 -0.41 9.30 3.01
N ALA A 67 -0.96 10.34 3.63
CA ALA A 67 -2.36 10.75 3.44
C ALA A 67 -2.62 11.23 2.01
N VAL A 68 -1.79 12.13 1.48
CA VAL A 68 -1.92 12.65 0.10
C VAL A 68 -1.75 11.51 -0.91
N THR A 69 -0.75 10.65 -0.74
CA THR A 69 -0.54 9.50 -1.65
C THR A 69 -1.74 8.53 -1.61
N ALA A 70 -2.34 8.31 -0.44
CA ALA A 70 -3.52 7.46 -0.29
C ALA A 70 -4.78 8.09 -0.92
N ALA A 71 -5.01 9.39 -0.72
CA ALA A 71 -6.13 10.13 -1.32
C ALA A 71 -6.05 10.12 -2.86
N ILE A 72 -4.87 10.39 -3.41
CA ILE A 72 -4.62 10.33 -4.86
C ILE A 72 -4.81 8.91 -5.39
N ALA A 73 -4.24 7.90 -4.74
CA ALA A 73 -4.38 6.51 -5.17
C ALA A 73 -5.85 6.04 -5.14
N LYS A 74 -6.63 6.46 -4.14
CA LYS A 74 -8.08 6.23 -4.06
C LYS A 74 -8.78 6.84 -5.28
N ASN A 75 -8.65 8.16 -5.48
CA ASN A 75 -9.34 8.88 -6.56
C ASN A 75 -8.96 8.33 -7.95
N SER A 76 -7.67 8.02 -8.17
CA SER A 76 -7.19 7.39 -9.40
C SER A 76 -7.72 5.95 -9.62
N SER A 77 -8.15 5.25 -8.55
CA SER A 77 -8.73 3.90 -8.61
C SER A 77 -10.26 3.85 -8.71
N GLU A 78 -10.92 5.00 -8.55
CA GLU A 78 -12.38 5.11 -8.53
C GLU A 78 -12.98 5.60 -9.85
N GLY A 79 -12.18 6.15 -10.77
CA GLY A 79 -12.54 6.32 -12.18
C GLY A 79 -12.02 7.58 -12.89
N GLY A 80 -11.48 8.55 -12.13
CA GLY A 80 -11.03 9.83 -12.70
C GLY A 80 -9.76 9.72 -13.55
N THR A 81 -9.87 9.97 -14.85
CA THR A 81 -8.73 10.21 -15.75
C THR A 81 -8.03 11.54 -15.49
N GLU A 82 -8.78 12.51 -14.94
CA GLU A 82 -8.26 13.76 -14.41
C GLU A 82 -8.62 13.83 -12.92
N TYR A 83 -7.59 13.75 -12.07
CA TYR A 83 -7.66 14.19 -10.69
C TYR A 83 -6.69 15.37 -10.57
N ASP A 84 -7.12 16.48 -9.98
CA ASP A 84 -6.18 17.54 -9.64
C ASP A 84 -5.45 17.16 -8.35
N ALA A 85 -4.17 16.83 -8.51
CA ALA A 85 -3.30 16.53 -7.38
C ALA A 85 -2.98 17.76 -6.51
N LEU A 86 -3.14 18.98 -7.04
CA LEU A 86 -2.97 20.23 -6.29
C LEU A 86 -4.17 20.48 -5.37
N SER A 87 -5.40 20.33 -5.85
CA SER A 87 -6.61 20.34 -5.00
C SER A 87 -6.54 19.27 -3.91
N ILE A 88 -6.11 18.04 -4.22
CA ILE A 88 -5.96 16.99 -3.19
C ILE A 88 -4.86 17.34 -2.17
N LEU A 89 -3.77 18.02 -2.59
CA LEU A 89 -2.77 18.56 -1.68
C LEU A 89 -3.36 19.63 -0.75
N ASP A 90 -4.08 20.60 -1.31
CA ASP A 90 -4.68 21.74 -0.60
C ASP A 90 -5.76 21.30 0.40
N GLU A 91 -6.61 20.34 0.04
CA GLU A 91 -7.59 19.75 0.95
C GLU A 91 -6.94 18.90 2.06
N THR A 92 -5.94 18.07 1.72
CA THR A 92 -5.44 17.03 2.64
C THR A 92 -4.38 17.55 3.61
N VAL A 93 -3.52 18.48 3.19
CA VAL A 93 -2.42 18.97 4.04
C VAL A 93 -2.91 19.63 5.35
N PRO A 94 -3.91 20.55 5.34
CA PRO A 94 -4.43 21.16 6.56
C PRO A 94 -5.08 20.11 7.48
N GLN A 95 -5.87 19.18 6.93
CA GLN A 95 -6.49 18.09 7.69
C GLN A 95 -5.45 17.23 8.43
N VAL A 96 -4.29 16.97 7.82
CA VAL A 96 -3.19 16.23 8.46
C VAL A 96 -2.47 17.07 9.55
N TRP A 97 -2.35 18.39 9.37
CA TRP A 97 -1.76 19.29 10.36
C TRP A 97 -2.61 19.42 11.63
N GLU A 98 -3.92 19.54 11.47
CA GLU A 98 -4.89 19.64 12.56
C GLU A 98 -5.14 18.27 13.22
N ASN A 99 -5.44 17.25 12.41
CA ASN A 99 -6.01 15.97 12.87
C ASN A 99 -5.05 14.78 12.68
N TYR A 100 -3.74 15.02 12.84
CA TYR A 100 -2.69 13.99 12.71
C TYR A 100 -3.00 12.67 13.44
N ASN A 101 -3.61 12.75 14.62
CA ASN A 101 -3.97 11.58 15.43
C ASN A 101 -5.03 10.68 14.77
N GLU A 102 -5.94 11.23 13.97
CA GLU A 102 -6.93 10.42 13.24
C GLU A 102 -6.31 9.83 11.96
N VAL A 103 -5.44 10.57 11.29
CA VAL A 103 -4.63 10.06 10.17
C VAL A 103 -3.75 8.89 10.64
N SER A 104 -3.10 9.01 11.81
CA SER A 104 -2.23 7.98 12.35
C SER A 104 -2.98 6.71 12.75
N LYS A 105 -4.17 6.83 13.37
CA LYS A 105 -5.10 5.71 13.59
C LYS A 105 -5.50 5.05 12.28
N GLY A 106 -5.91 5.83 11.27
CA GLY A 106 -6.36 5.33 9.98
C GLY A 106 -5.31 4.48 9.26
N VAL A 107 -4.05 4.93 9.24
CA VAL A 107 -2.92 4.15 8.70
C VAL A 107 -2.74 2.83 9.46
N ASN A 108 -2.72 2.87 10.79
CA ASN A 108 -2.55 1.67 11.62
C ASN A 108 -3.73 0.68 11.46
N GLN A 109 -4.96 1.17 11.34
CA GLN A 109 -6.15 0.36 11.06
C GLN A 109 -6.07 -0.33 9.69
N ILE A 110 -5.69 0.40 8.63
CA ILE A 110 -5.52 -0.16 7.27
C ILE A 110 -4.42 -1.23 7.26
N LEU A 111 -3.30 -1.00 7.96
CA LEU A 111 -2.21 -1.98 8.06
C LEU A 111 -2.63 -3.24 8.85
N ALA A 112 -3.42 -3.09 9.90
CA ALA A 112 -3.98 -4.21 10.66
C ALA A 112 -4.99 -5.01 9.82
N GLU A 113 -5.89 -4.33 9.11
CA GLU A 113 -6.87 -4.96 8.21
C GLU A 113 -6.19 -5.70 7.06
N ALA A 114 -5.23 -5.07 6.39
CA ALA A 114 -4.45 -5.71 5.32
C ALA A 114 -3.74 -6.96 5.82
N HIS A 115 -3.13 -6.90 7.02
CA HIS A 115 -2.49 -8.05 7.66
C HIS A 115 -3.49 -9.18 8.00
N ALA A 116 -4.65 -8.83 8.57
CA ALA A 116 -5.70 -9.80 8.87
C ALA A 116 -6.26 -10.47 7.59
N LYS A 117 -6.49 -9.70 6.52
CA LYS A 117 -6.99 -10.26 5.25
C LYS A 117 -5.96 -11.20 4.60
N ILE A 118 -4.65 -10.95 4.69
CA ILE A 118 -3.62 -11.89 4.19
C ILE A 118 -3.27 -13.04 5.15
N GLN A 119 -3.73 -13.02 6.41
CA GLN A 119 -3.31 -14.00 7.42
C GLN A 119 -3.42 -15.47 6.94
N PRO A 120 -4.51 -15.91 6.27
CA PRO A 120 -4.64 -17.30 5.81
C PRO A 120 -3.59 -17.71 4.78
N ILE A 121 -3.17 -16.82 3.88
CA ILE A 121 -2.10 -17.12 2.91
C ILE A 121 -0.72 -17.05 3.58
N THR A 122 -0.50 -16.16 4.55
CA THR A 122 0.78 -16.14 5.28
C THR A 122 0.98 -17.39 6.15
N SER A 123 -0.08 -17.91 6.78
CA SER A 123 -0.01 -19.17 7.52
C SER A 123 0.14 -20.40 6.62
N LEU A 124 -0.37 -20.36 5.38
CA LEU A 124 -0.07 -21.39 4.39
C LEU A 124 1.41 -21.37 3.95
N ILE A 125 1.99 -20.18 3.78
CA ILE A 125 3.43 -20.00 3.52
C ILE A 125 4.26 -20.52 4.71
N ASP A 126 3.84 -20.24 5.95
CA ASP A 126 4.49 -20.80 7.15
C ASP A 126 4.41 -22.33 7.22
N ALA A 127 3.33 -22.95 6.74
CA ALA A 127 3.21 -24.41 6.73
C ALA A 127 4.12 -25.06 5.68
N LEU A 128 4.18 -24.50 4.47
CA LEU A 128 4.90 -25.09 3.34
C LEU A 128 6.41 -24.78 3.36
N CYS A 129 6.82 -23.54 3.66
CA CYS A 129 8.25 -23.18 3.61
C CYS A 129 9.08 -23.80 4.75
N ARG A 130 8.46 -24.33 5.83
CA ARG A 130 9.19 -24.95 6.96
C ARG A 130 10.01 -26.18 6.57
N THR A 131 9.63 -26.84 5.47
CA THR A 131 10.22 -28.11 5.01
C THR A 131 10.89 -27.95 3.65
N THR A 132 11.42 -26.77 3.33
CA THR A 132 11.95 -26.47 1.98
C THR A 132 13.02 -25.39 2.01
N ASP A 133 14.24 -25.75 1.62
CA ASP A 133 15.44 -24.89 1.73
C ASP A 133 15.57 -23.81 0.63
N SER A 134 14.69 -23.81 -0.37
CA SER A 134 14.67 -22.84 -1.48
C SER A 134 13.39 -21.99 -1.48
N VAL A 135 13.57 -20.68 -1.66
CA VAL A 135 12.49 -19.71 -1.75
C VAL A 135 11.64 -19.95 -3.02
N GLU A 136 12.29 -20.38 -4.09
CA GLU A 136 11.69 -20.74 -5.38
C GLU A 136 10.82 -21.99 -5.24
N MET A 137 11.35 -23.04 -4.58
CA MET A 137 10.62 -24.27 -4.29
C MET A 137 9.39 -24.01 -3.40
N CYS A 138 9.51 -23.19 -2.35
CA CYS A 138 8.34 -22.86 -1.53
C CYS A 138 7.31 -22.02 -2.32
N ASN A 139 7.76 -21.03 -3.11
CA ASN A 139 6.86 -20.26 -3.97
C ASN A 139 6.09 -21.18 -4.96
N MET A 140 6.72 -22.25 -5.48
CA MET A 140 6.04 -23.24 -6.32
C MET A 140 4.97 -24.03 -5.56
N GLN A 141 5.29 -24.60 -4.39
CA GLN A 141 4.32 -25.32 -3.57
C GLN A 141 3.13 -24.42 -3.15
N VAL A 142 3.41 -23.18 -2.75
CA VAL A 142 2.38 -22.19 -2.42
C VAL A 142 1.54 -21.86 -3.66
N ASN A 143 2.14 -21.72 -4.83
CA ASN A 143 1.41 -21.47 -6.08
C ASN A 143 0.49 -22.63 -6.48
N GLU A 144 0.98 -23.87 -6.40
CA GLU A 144 0.18 -25.08 -6.62
C GLU A 144 -1.00 -25.13 -5.66
N ARG A 145 -0.73 -24.99 -4.36
CA ARG A 145 -1.77 -25.06 -3.33
C ARG A 145 -2.79 -23.93 -3.45
N VAL A 146 -2.37 -22.70 -3.80
CA VAL A 146 -3.27 -21.58 -4.12
C VAL A 146 -4.08 -21.86 -5.38
N SER A 147 -3.48 -22.41 -6.44
CA SER A 147 -4.17 -22.75 -7.70
C SER A 147 -5.24 -23.82 -7.51
N ASN A 148 -4.99 -24.77 -6.61
CA ASN A 148 -5.92 -25.84 -6.23
C ASN A 148 -6.86 -25.44 -5.07
N SER A 149 -6.80 -24.21 -4.56
CA SER A 149 -7.69 -23.68 -3.51
C SER A 149 -8.93 -22.96 -4.07
N ASP A 150 -9.83 -22.58 -3.17
CA ASP A 150 -11.04 -21.82 -3.47
C ASP A 150 -10.78 -20.35 -3.87
N GLY A 151 -11.87 -19.61 -4.13
CA GLY A 151 -11.82 -18.18 -4.39
C GLY A 151 -11.35 -17.33 -3.19
N TYR A 152 -11.56 -17.80 -1.96
CA TYR A 152 -11.23 -17.08 -0.73
C TYR A 152 -9.70 -17.00 -0.51
N ILE A 153 -8.98 -18.11 -0.74
CA ILE A 153 -7.52 -18.17 -0.73
C ILE A 153 -6.94 -17.46 -1.95
N LYS A 154 -7.49 -17.71 -3.16
CA LYS A 154 -7.02 -17.06 -4.41
C LYS A 154 -7.10 -15.53 -4.35
N ARG A 155 -8.14 -14.94 -3.74
CA ARG A 155 -8.22 -13.48 -3.51
C ARG A 155 -7.13 -12.98 -2.55
N ARG A 156 -6.86 -13.71 -1.46
CA ARG A 156 -5.84 -13.33 -0.46
C ARG A 156 -4.41 -13.46 -0.97
N ALA A 157 -4.14 -14.48 -1.78
CA ALA A 157 -2.89 -14.64 -2.50
C ALA A 157 -2.62 -13.46 -3.46
N LYS A 158 -3.64 -12.99 -4.20
CA LYS A 158 -3.54 -11.78 -5.03
C LYS A 158 -3.28 -10.51 -4.20
N LEU A 159 -3.99 -10.33 -3.08
CA LEU A 159 -3.78 -9.19 -2.17
C LEU A 159 -2.35 -9.18 -1.59
N LEU A 160 -1.85 -10.33 -1.15
CA LEU A 160 -0.47 -10.47 -0.65
C LEU A 160 0.56 -10.04 -1.70
N VAL A 161 0.42 -10.51 -2.95
CA VAL A 161 1.36 -10.14 -4.02
C VAL A 161 1.27 -8.64 -4.34
N ALA A 162 0.07 -8.05 -4.40
CA ALA A 162 -0.10 -6.61 -4.63
C ALA A 162 0.52 -5.76 -3.49
N LEU A 163 0.25 -6.11 -2.22
CA LEU A 163 0.90 -5.49 -1.06
C LEU A 163 2.42 -5.60 -1.13
N GLY A 164 2.94 -6.75 -1.57
CA GLY A 164 4.37 -6.96 -1.80
C GLY A 164 4.96 -6.05 -2.88
N ARG A 165 4.22 -5.73 -3.96
CA ARG A 165 4.68 -4.79 -5.00
C ARG A 165 4.73 -3.36 -4.49
N VAL A 166 3.66 -2.88 -3.84
CA VAL A 166 3.63 -1.57 -3.16
C VAL A 166 4.78 -1.45 -2.16
N SER A 167 5.01 -2.47 -1.34
CA SER A 167 6.04 -2.48 -0.31
C SER A 167 7.45 -2.45 -0.91
N ASN A 168 7.70 -3.20 -2.00
CA ASN A 168 8.98 -3.14 -2.72
C ASN A 168 9.23 -1.76 -3.38
N LEU A 169 8.19 -1.03 -3.76
CA LEU A 169 8.31 0.36 -4.25
C LEU A 169 8.58 1.34 -3.10
N LEU A 170 7.95 1.15 -1.93
CA LEU A 170 8.18 1.95 -0.73
C LEU A 170 9.63 1.78 -0.21
N THR A 171 10.10 0.54 -0.06
CA THR A 171 11.43 0.26 0.50
C THR A 171 12.58 0.77 -0.38
N LYS A 172 12.39 0.80 -1.71
CA LYS A 172 13.34 1.47 -2.63
C LYS A 172 13.43 2.99 -2.41
N ARG A 173 12.45 3.61 -1.74
CA ARG A 173 12.37 5.05 -1.44
C ARG A 173 12.57 5.39 0.04
N GLU A 174 12.74 4.43 0.94
CA GLU A 174 12.88 4.71 2.39
C GLU A 174 13.97 5.74 2.71
N LYS A 175 15.11 5.72 2.00
CA LYS A 175 16.17 6.75 2.17
C LYS A 175 15.72 8.16 1.75
N GLU A 176 14.99 8.25 0.64
CA GLU A 176 14.44 9.49 0.08
C GLU A 176 13.39 10.09 1.04
N LEU A 177 12.46 9.24 1.52
CA LEU A 177 11.41 9.62 2.47
C LEU A 177 11.98 10.00 3.85
N ASN A 178 12.96 9.25 4.36
CA ASN A 178 13.63 9.59 5.63
C ASN A 178 14.43 10.90 5.54
N HIS A 179 14.92 11.29 4.36
CA HIS A 179 15.58 12.58 4.14
C HIS A 179 14.55 13.72 4.04
N MET A 180 13.50 13.55 3.24
CA MET A 180 12.35 14.48 3.15
C MET A 180 11.76 14.79 4.53
N ALA A 181 11.51 13.76 5.34
CA ALA A 181 10.90 13.92 6.66
C ALA A 181 11.77 14.78 7.59
N LYS A 182 13.10 14.57 7.57
CA LYS A 182 14.08 15.36 8.36
C LYS A 182 14.22 16.80 7.89
N GLY A 183 14.03 17.06 6.59
CA GLY A 183 14.02 18.42 6.03
C GLY A 183 12.66 19.12 6.14
N PHE A 184 11.62 18.41 6.58
CA PHE A 184 10.21 18.82 6.56
C PHE A 184 9.69 19.21 5.16
N THR A 185 10.37 18.77 4.09
CA THR A 185 10.10 19.13 2.68
C THR A 185 8.98 18.31 2.03
N SER A 186 7.98 17.88 2.81
CA SER A 186 6.90 16.99 2.35
C SER A 186 6.10 17.52 1.15
N ILE A 187 5.73 18.80 1.16
CA ILE A 187 4.96 19.42 0.07
C ILE A 187 5.83 19.59 -1.21
N PRO A 188 7.03 20.22 -1.16
CA PRO A 188 7.95 20.23 -2.31
C PRO A 188 8.29 18.84 -2.86
N TYR A 189 8.44 17.86 -1.97
CA TYR A 189 8.67 16.46 -2.35
C TYR A 189 7.48 15.90 -3.14
N LEU A 190 6.26 16.00 -2.62
CA LEU A 190 5.06 15.52 -3.30
C LEU A 190 4.92 16.16 -4.69
N LEU A 191 5.00 17.49 -4.77
CA LEU A 191 4.98 18.24 -6.03
C LEU A 191 6.00 17.69 -7.04
N GLN A 192 7.25 17.48 -6.62
CA GLN A 192 8.30 16.94 -7.50
C GLN A 192 8.11 15.45 -7.85
N GLN A 193 7.36 14.66 -7.07
CA GLN A 193 7.13 13.24 -7.36
C GLN A 193 5.91 13.01 -8.26
N LEU A 194 4.87 13.85 -8.19
CA LEU A 194 3.59 13.66 -8.89
C LEU A 194 3.75 13.36 -10.39
N GLU A 195 4.65 14.08 -11.07
CA GLU A 195 4.89 13.91 -12.50
C GLU A 195 5.65 12.61 -12.83
N LYS A 196 6.49 12.12 -11.92
CA LYS A 196 7.46 11.04 -12.17
C LYS A 196 6.75 9.70 -12.43
N PRO A 197 7.10 8.96 -13.50
CA PRO A 197 6.51 7.65 -13.80
C PRO A 197 6.58 6.64 -12.65
N THR A 198 7.65 6.70 -11.84
CA THR A 198 7.86 5.85 -10.67
C THR A 198 6.95 6.17 -9.48
N PHE A 199 6.33 7.35 -9.42
CA PHE A 199 5.29 7.68 -8.45
C PHE A 199 3.91 7.33 -9.01
N LYS A 200 3.64 7.64 -10.29
CA LYS A 200 2.42 7.22 -11.00
C LYS A 200 2.21 5.70 -10.96
N ASN A 201 3.30 4.91 -11.02
CA ASN A 201 3.22 3.46 -10.84
C ASN A 201 2.92 3.03 -9.39
N LEU A 202 3.43 3.75 -8.38
CA LEU A 202 3.10 3.49 -6.96
C LEU A 202 1.61 3.77 -6.70
N LEU A 203 1.08 4.87 -7.24
CA LEU A 203 -0.35 5.22 -7.14
C LEU A 203 -1.24 4.13 -7.77
N ARG A 204 -0.88 3.61 -8.94
CA ARG A 204 -1.58 2.49 -9.59
C ARG A 204 -1.58 1.23 -8.72
N GLU A 205 -0.43 0.83 -8.20
CA GLU A 205 -0.27 -0.35 -7.35
C GLU A 205 -1.02 -0.21 -6.01
N LEU A 206 -1.10 1.01 -5.46
CA LEU A 206 -1.94 1.32 -4.29
C LEU A 206 -3.43 1.26 -4.63
N GLY A 207 -3.85 1.68 -5.83
CA GLY A 207 -5.21 1.52 -6.34
C GLY A 207 -5.63 0.05 -6.48
N ASP A 208 -4.75 -0.80 -7.03
CA ASP A 208 -4.91 -2.25 -7.07
C ASP A 208 -5.12 -2.84 -5.66
N VAL A 209 -4.28 -2.44 -4.69
CA VAL A 209 -4.41 -2.85 -3.28
C VAL A 209 -5.72 -2.37 -2.67
N TYR A 210 -6.12 -1.11 -2.89
CA TYR A 210 -7.38 -0.56 -2.38
C TYR A 210 -8.60 -1.30 -2.92
N ILE A 211 -8.63 -1.58 -4.23
CA ILE A 211 -9.67 -2.40 -4.87
C ILE A 211 -9.71 -3.81 -4.26
N LEU A 212 -8.56 -4.46 -4.13
CA LEU A 212 -8.46 -5.81 -3.55
C LEU A 212 -8.89 -5.85 -2.07
N LEU A 213 -8.57 -4.81 -1.31
CA LEU A 213 -8.89 -4.69 0.11
C LEU A 213 -10.37 -4.34 0.35
N ARG A 214 -10.97 -3.43 -0.43
CA ARG A 214 -12.30 -2.85 -0.17
C ARG A 214 -13.44 -3.43 -1.01
N LYS A 215 -13.26 -3.60 -2.32
CA LYS A 215 -14.37 -3.98 -3.22
C LYS A 215 -14.78 -5.47 -3.14
N ASN A 216 -14.09 -6.29 -2.33
CA ASN A 216 -14.36 -7.73 -2.18
C ASN A 216 -15.19 -8.12 -0.95
N ASP A 217 -15.57 -7.16 -0.09
CA ASP A 217 -16.47 -7.41 1.05
C ASP A 217 -17.96 -7.31 0.65
N VAL A 218 -18.25 -6.99 -0.62
CA VAL A 218 -19.59 -6.96 -1.20
C VAL A 218 -19.71 -8.10 -2.23
N GLY A 219 -20.15 -9.27 -1.74
CA GLY A 219 -20.40 -10.47 -2.53
C GLY A 219 -21.37 -11.38 -1.77
N PRO A 220 -22.32 -12.06 -2.43
CA PRO A 220 -23.59 -12.42 -1.81
C PRO A 220 -23.49 -13.56 -0.79
N PHE A 221 -24.02 -13.26 0.39
CA PHE A 221 -24.75 -14.17 1.28
C PHE A 221 -26.11 -13.51 1.57
#